data_AF-A0A9W9HNX7-F1
#
_entry.id   AF-A0A9W9HNX7-F1
#
_cell.length_a   1.000
_cell.length_b   1.000
_cell.length_c   1.000
_cell.angle_alpha   90.00
_cell.angle_beta   90.00
_cell.angle_gamma   90.00
#
_symmetry.space_group_name_H-M   'P 1'
#
loop_
_entity.id
_entity.type
_entity.pdbx_description
1 polymer ?
#
loop_
_entity_poly.entity_id
_entity_poly.type
_entity_poly.pdbx_seq_one_letter_code
_entity_poly.pdbx_strand_id
1 'polypeptide(L)'
;MDHLQLHERELLNVVDKLRSLGVGKLVDLPQVILCGCPPDEKIAVLETISGVRFTRKGNIYSQYTTEVVICREKELRMRISIQPGDSRSEKERNGLRTFKPVTFSNPDELHKQIEMTEYCMENSQGW
;
A
#
# COMPACT_ATOMS: atom_id res chain seq x y z
N MET A 1 30.58 -5.37 6.06
CA MET A 1 29.42 -4.65 6.60
C MET A 1 28.09 -5.05 5.96
N ASP A 2 28.04 -6.08 5.10
CA ASP A 2 26.80 -6.48 4.38
C ASP A 2 25.99 -7.56 5.09
N HIS A 3 26.56 -8.25 6.08
CA HIS A 3 25.91 -9.40 6.73
C HIS A 3 24.75 -9.01 7.68
N LEU A 4 24.79 -7.82 8.31
CA LEU A 4 23.69 -7.36 9.17
C LEU A 4 22.43 -7.01 8.36
N GLN A 5 22.61 -6.38 7.19
CA GLN A 5 21.48 -5.88 6.41
C GLN A 5 20.65 -6.98 5.75
N LEU A 6 21.24 -8.14 5.48
CA LEU A 6 20.51 -9.31 4.96
C LEU A 6 19.62 -9.93 6.04
N HIS A 7 20.11 -10.08 7.26
CA HIS A 7 19.37 -10.72 8.35
C HIS A 7 18.14 -9.90 8.78
N GLU A 8 18.29 -8.58 8.85
CA GLU A 8 17.17 -7.66 9.13
C GLU A 8 16.09 -7.72 8.03
N ARG A 9 16.48 -7.86 6.76
CA ARG A 9 15.54 -7.99 5.64
C ARG A 9 14.76 -9.30 5.70
N GLU A 10 15.42 -10.41 6.00
CA GLU A 10 14.76 -11.72 6.13
C GLU A 10 13.70 -11.70 7.24
N LEU A 11 14.00 -11.07 8.37
CA LEU A 11 13.07 -10.91 9.47
C LEU A 11 11.82 -10.11 9.05
N LEU A 12 12.00 -8.96 8.39
CA LEU A 12 10.88 -8.14 7.92
C LEU A 12 10.02 -8.87 6.89
N ASN A 13 10.64 -9.63 5.97
CA ASN A 13 9.91 -10.47 5.02
C ASN A 13 9.08 -11.55 5.72
N VAL A 14 9.59 -12.15 6.80
CA VAL A 14 8.82 -13.10 7.61
C VAL A 14 7.62 -12.40 8.25
N VAL A 15 7.80 -11.22 8.82
CA VAL A 15 6.71 -10.41 9.41
C VAL A 15 5.64 -10.11 8.35
N ASP A 16 6.03 -9.68 7.16
CA ASP A 16 5.08 -9.40 6.06
C ASP A 16 4.37 -10.66 5.59
N LYS A 17 5.07 -11.79 5.49
CA LYS A 17 4.46 -13.08 5.15
C LYS A 17 3.43 -13.51 6.21
N LEU A 18 3.77 -13.40 7.50
CA LEU A 18 2.83 -13.67 8.59
C LEU A 18 1.61 -12.75 8.51
N ARG A 19 1.79 -11.46 8.21
CA ARG A 19 0.69 -10.51 8.03
C ARG A 19 -0.22 -10.94 6.87
N SER A 20 0.34 -11.31 5.73
CA SER A 20 -0.43 -11.76 4.56
C SER A 20 -1.25 -13.04 4.82
N LEU A 21 -0.79 -13.88 5.75
CA LEU A 21 -1.50 -15.09 6.19
C LEU A 21 -2.58 -14.81 7.26
N GLY A 22 -2.78 -13.54 7.64
CA GLY A 22 -3.77 -13.13 8.63
C GLY A 22 -3.32 -13.33 10.08
N VAL A 23 -2.05 -13.65 10.32
CA VAL A 23 -1.50 -13.89 11.68
C VAL A 23 -1.55 -12.63 12.54
N GLY A 24 -1.56 -11.44 11.92
CA GLY A 24 -1.77 -10.17 12.63
C GLY A 24 -3.11 -10.05 13.36
N LYS A 25 -4.08 -10.95 13.10
CA LYS A 25 -5.35 -11.04 13.85
C LYS A 25 -5.23 -11.89 15.13
N LEU A 26 -4.16 -12.69 15.24
CA LEU A 26 -3.91 -13.61 16.34
C LEU A 26 -2.83 -13.09 17.29
N VAL A 27 -1.83 -12.39 16.74
CA VAL A 27 -0.71 -11.79 17.48
C VAL A 27 -0.33 -10.44 16.90
N ASP A 28 0.15 -9.53 17.76
CA ASP A 28 0.64 -8.24 17.31
C ASP A 28 1.95 -8.39 16.53
N LEU A 29 1.91 -8.02 15.25
CA LEU A 29 3.09 -7.98 14.38
C LEU A 29 3.68 -6.56 14.36
N PRO A 30 5.02 -6.40 14.33
CA PRO A 30 5.65 -5.07 14.26
C PRO A 30 5.16 -4.24 13.08
N GLN A 31 4.82 -2.97 13.33
CA GLN A 31 4.33 -2.01 12.34
C GLN A 31 4.82 -0.60 12.68
N VAL A 32 4.96 0.24 11.66
CA VAL A 32 5.22 1.68 11.82
C VAL A 32 3.99 2.44 11.36
N ILE A 33 3.44 3.28 12.24
CA ILE A 33 2.23 4.06 11.98
C ILE A 33 2.59 5.54 12.00
N LEU A 34 2.22 6.28 10.94
CA LEU A 34 2.38 7.73 10.87
C LEU A 34 1.10 8.44 11.36
N CYS A 35 1.19 9.07 12.53
CA CYS A 35 0.10 9.82 13.15
C CYS A 35 0.52 11.24 13.54
N GLY A 36 -0.45 12.13 13.78
CA GLY A 36 -0.22 13.44 14.41
C GLY A 36 0.15 14.62 13.50
N CYS A 37 0.35 14.42 12.19
CA CYS A 37 0.63 15.52 11.25
C CYS A 37 -0.42 15.61 10.11
N PRO A 38 -0.53 16.79 9.46
CA PRO A 38 -1.33 16.94 8.24
C PRO A 38 -0.90 15.92 7.17
N PRO A 39 -1.82 15.49 6.29
CA PRO A 39 -1.48 14.38 5.39
C PRO A 39 -0.41 14.73 4.37
N ASP A 40 -0.22 16.00 4.00
CA ASP A 40 0.91 16.44 3.18
C ASP A 40 2.27 16.14 3.83
N GLU A 41 2.36 16.26 5.15
CA GLU A 41 3.57 15.92 5.91
C GLU A 41 3.76 14.40 6.00
N LYS A 42 2.67 13.64 6.18
CA LYS A 42 2.72 12.16 6.14
C LYS A 42 3.21 11.67 4.77
N ILE A 43 2.67 12.25 3.71
CA ILE A 43 3.05 11.93 2.33
C ILE A 43 4.51 12.30 2.09
N ALA A 44 4.97 13.48 2.53
CA ALA A 44 6.39 13.87 2.40
C ALA A 44 7.35 12.88 3.10
N VAL A 45 6.98 12.36 4.27
CA VAL A 45 7.76 11.29 4.94
C VAL A 45 7.74 10.01 4.10
N LEU A 46 6.58 9.59 3.58
CA LEU A 46 6.48 8.43 2.71
C LEU A 46 7.30 8.59 1.43
N GLU A 47 7.30 9.77 0.80
CA GLU A 47 8.12 10.08 -0.38
C GLU A 47 9.62 9.97 -0.07
N THR A 48 10.02 10.45 1.10
CA THR A 48 11.42 10.43 1.54
C THR A 48 11.91 9.00 1.80
N ILE A 49 11.09 8.16 2.43
CA ILE A 49 11.44 6.78 2.74
C ILE A 49 11.35 5.89 1.49
N SER A 50 10.35 6.10 0.65
CA SER A 50 10.11 5.28 -0.54
C SER A 50 10.96 5.66 -1.74
N GLY A 51 11.45 6.90 -1.80
CA GLY A 51 12.16 7.43 -2.97
C GLY A 51 11.26 7.69 -4.17
N VAL A 52 9.94 7.50 -4.05
CA VAL A 52 8.97 7.78 -5.11
C VAL A 52 8.13 9.01 -4.76
N ARG A 53 7.73 9.76 -5.79
CA ARG A 53 6.86 10.92 -5.61
C ARG A 53 5.40 10.49 -5.55
N PHE A 54 4.74 10.89 -4.47
CA PHE A 54 3.31 10.77 -4.31
C PHE A 54 2.71 12.14 -4.64
N THR A 55 1.96 12.18 -5.71
CA THR A 55 1.23 13.35 -6.21
C THR A 55 0.19 13.85 -5.23
N ARG A 56 0.17 15.18 -5.04
CA ARG A 56 -0.67 15.89 -4.07
C ARG A 56 -1.91 16.53 -4.69
N LYS A 57 -2.49 15.93 -5.75
CA LYS A 57 -3.59 16.56 -6.47
C LYS A 57 -4.91 16.44 -5.68
N GLY A 58 -5.33 17.56 -5.11
CA GLY A 58 -6.67 17.76 -4.56
C GLY A 58 -6.71 17.83 -3.04
N ASN A 59 -7.78 18.44 -2.51
CA ASN A 59 -8.05 18.55 -1.07
C ASN A 59 -8.57 17.23 -0.45
N ILE A 60 -8.30 16.09 -1.11
CA ILE A 60 -8.80 14.77 -0.74
C ILE A 60 -7.59 13.95 -0.36
N TYR A 61 -7.22 14.05 0.91
CA TYR A 61 -6.32 13.09 1.52
C TYR A 61 -7.04 11.74 1.55
N SER A 62 -6.36 10.65 1.11
CA SER A 62 -7.01 9.40 0.66
C SER A 62 -8.22 9.00 1.51
N GLN A 63 -9.40 8.92 0.88
CA GLN A 63 -10.64 8.49 1.55
C GLN A 63 -10.57 7.01 1.99
N TYR A 64 -9.53 6.32 1.56
CA TYR A 64 -9.27 4.92 1.81
C TYR A 64 -8.00 4.75 2.63
N THR A 65 -7.96 3.69 3.44
CA THR A 65 -6.74 3.26 4.11
C THR A 65 -5.75 2.73 3.08
N THR A 66 -4.59 3.37 2.98
CA THR A 66 -3.52 2.99 2.06
C THR A 66 -2.39 2.31 2.84
N GLU A 67 -2.14 1.04 2.53
CA GLU A 67 -0.96 0.32 3.03
C GLU A 67 0.20 0.52 2.05
N VAL A 68 1.32 1.06 2.54
CA VAL A 68 2.55 1.23 1.75
C VAL A 68 3.57 0.22 2.24
N VAL A 69 3.85 -0.78 1.40
CA VAL A 69 4.87 -1.80 1.68
C VAL A 69 6.12 -1.47 0.87
N ILE A 70 7.23 -1.20 1.57
CA ILE A 70 8.53 -0.91 0.96
C ILE A 70 9.45 -2.08 1.25
N CYS A 71 9.86 -2.78 0.20
CA CYS A 71 10.85 -3.85 0.29
C CYS A 71 12.06 -3.50 -0.58
N ARG A 72 13.26 -3.82 -0.08
CA ARG A 72 14.49 -3.70 -0.88
C ARG A 72 14.46 -4.80 -1.92
N GLU A 73 14.54 -4.48 -3.20
CA GLU A 73 14.64 -5.46 -4.28
C GLU A 73 15.79 -5.11 -5.23
N LYS A 74 16.27 -6.10 -6.00
CA LYS A 74 17.32 -5.87 -7.01
C LYS A 74 16.84 -4.97 -8.14
N GLU A 75 15.56 -5.06 -8.45
CA GLU A 75 14.90 -4.31 -9.51
C GLU A 75 13.77 -3.48 -8.90
N LEU A 76 13.62 -2.25 -9.40
CA LEU A 76 12.49 -1.41 -9.02
C LEU A 76 11.19 -2.02 -9.55
N ARG A 77 10.27 -2.32 -8.63
CA ARG A 77 8.95 -2.85 -8.93
C ARG A 77 7.94 -2.23 -7.98
N MET A 78 6.86 -1.71 -8.55
CA MET A 78 5.69 -1.23 -7.83
C MET A 78 4.51 -2.12 -8.16
N ARG A 79 3.66 -2.36 -7.16
CA ARG A 79 2.43 -3.12 -7.28
C ARG A 79 1.32 -2.37 -6.57
N ILE A 80 0.17 -2.22 -7.23
CA ILE A 80 -1.03 -1.65 -6.63
C ILE A 80 -2.14 -2.71 -6.68
N SER A 81 -2.82 -2.88 -5.55
CA SER A 81 -3.93 -3.81 -5.39
C SER A 81 -4.96 -3.25 -4.42
N ILE A 82 -6.22 -3.66 -4.61
CA ILE A 82 -7.31 -3.33 -3.70
C ILE A 82 -7.57 -4.54 -2.80
N GLN A 83 -7.51 -4.32 -1.48
CA GLN A 83 -7.91 -5.30 -0.48
C GLN A 83 -9.27 -4.88 0.11
N PRO A 84 -10.36 -5.63 -0.15
CA PRO A 84 -11.66 -5.31 0.43
C PRO A 84 -11.64 -5.48 1.95
N GLY A 85 -12.19 -4.50 2.68
CA GLY A 85 -12.35 -4.59 4.13
C GLY A 85 -13.34 -5.69 4.53
N ASP A 86 -13.10 -6.32 5.69
CA ASP A 86 -13.92 -7.42 6.20
C ASP A 86 -15.35 -7.01 6.57
N SER A 87 -15.59 -5.71 6.82
CA SER A 87 -16.92 -5.16 7.14
C SER A 87 -17.82 -4.89 5.93
N ARG A 88 -17.30 -5.04 4.70
CA ARG A 88 -18.07 -4.78 3.47
C ARG A 88 -18.99 -5.93 3.08
N SER A 89 -20.07 -5.61 2.37
CA SER A 89 -20.99 -6.63 1.84
C SER A 89 -20.29 -7.50 0.79
N GLU A 90 -20.72 -8.76 0.62
CA GLU A 90 -20.09 -9.66 -0.37
C GLU A 90 -20.21 -9.12 -1.81
N LYS A 91 -21.28 -8.37 -2.09
CA LYS A 91 -21.49 -7.69 -3.37
C LYS A 91 -20.40 -6.65 -3.65
N GLU A 92 -20.13 -5.76 -2.70
CA GLU A 92 -19.05 -4.77 -2.80
C GLU A 92 -17.68 -5.45 -2.88
N ARG A 93 -17.45 -6.50 -2.09
CA ARG A 93 -16.19 -7.26 -2.12
C ARG A 93 -15.95 -7.88 -3.50
N ASN A 94 -16.98 -8.41 -4.14
CA ASN A 94 -16.88 -8.96 -5.50
C ASN A 94 -16.64 -7.87 -6.55
N GLY A 95 -17.26 -6.70 -6.41
CA GLY A 95 -16.95 -5.53 -7.24
C GLY A 95 -15.48 -5.13 -7.13
N LEU A 96 -14.97 -4.97 -5.90
CA LEU A 96 -13.57 -4.62 -5.66
C LEU A 96 -12.58 -5.70 -6.13
N ARG A 97 -12.93 -6.99 -6.01
CA ARG A 97 -12.13 -8.12 -6.54
C ARG A 97 -12.03 -8.17 -8.06
N THR A 98 -12.89 -7.43 -8.77
CA THR A 98 -12.81 -7.32 -10.24
C THR A 98 -11.60 -6.50 -10.68
N PHE A 99 -11.10 -5.62 -9.81
CA PHE A 99 -9.85 -4.91 -10.04
C PHE A 99 -8.66 -5.88 -10.11
N LYS A 100 -7.96 -5.87 -11.24
CA LYS A 100 -6.74 -6.67 -11.41
C LYS A 100 -5.54 -5.89 -10.87
N PRO A 101 -4.75 -6.46 -9.95
CA PRO A 101 -3.53 -5.81 -9.48
C PRO A 101 -2.61 -5.43 -10.63
N VAL A 102 -2.14 -4.19 -10.61
CA VAL A 102 -1.19 -3.67 -11.60
C VAL A 102 0.23 -3.78 -11.07
N THR A 103 1.19 -4.07 -11.94
CA THR A 103 2.61 -4.14 -11.59
C THR A 103 3.41 -3.44 -12.68
N PHE A 104 4.30 -2.54 -12.28
CA PHE A 104 5.05 -1.66 -13.18
C PHE A 104 6.39 -1.27 -12.55
N SER A 105 7.32 -0.82 -13.38
CA SER A 105 8.69 -0.47 -12.94
C SER A 105 9.04 1.01 -13.10
N ASN A 106 8.21 1.79 -13.80
CA ASN A 106 8.41 3.22 -14.00
C ASN A 106 7.72 4.04 -12.90
N PRO A 107 8.44 4.78 -12.03
CA PRO A 107 7.84 5.63 -11.00
C PRO A 107 6.88 6.69 -11.52
N ASP A 108 7.11 7.19 -12.73
CA ASP A 108 6.29 8.25 -13.31
C ASP A 108 4.85 7.79 -13.58
N GLU A 109 4.63 6.48 -13.67
CA GLU A 109 3.30 5.89 -13.82
C GLU A 109 2.55 5.78 -12.49
N LEU A 110 3.22 5.89 -11.34
CA LEU A 110 2.64 5.65 -10.03
C LEU A 110 1.37 6.47 -9.80
N HIS A 111 1.42 7.76 -10.11
CA HIS A 111 0.26 8.64 -9.97
C HIS A 111 -0.93 8.18 -10.78
N LYS A 112 -0.70 7.88 -12.07
CA LYS A 112 -1.75 7.44 -12.97
C LYS A 112 -2.41 6.15 -12.48
N GLN A 113 -1.61 5.23 -11.94
CA GLN A 113 -2.11 3.98 -11.39
C GLN A 113 -2.89 4.18 -10.08
N ILE A 114 -2.48 5.13 -9.23
CA ILE A 114 -3.23 5.52 -8.03
C ILE A 114 -4.59 6.11 -8.42
N GLU A 115 -4.63 7.11 -9.30
CA GLU A 115 -5.88 7.74 -9.76
C GLU A 115 -6.85 6.71 -10.36
N MET A 116 -6.35 5.79 -11.20
CA MET A 116 -7.16 4.73 -11.79
C MET A 116 -7.72 3.77 -10.73
N THR A 117 -6.92 3.47 -9.70
CA THR A 117 -7.34 2.58 -8.60
C THR A 117 -8.41 3.25 -7.75
N GLU A 118 -8.24 4.52 -7.40
CA GLU A 118 -9.22 5.32 -6.66
C GLU A 118 -10.53 5.42 -7.44
N TYR A 119 -10.47 5.68 -8.76
CA TYR A 119 -11.63 5.67 -9.62
C TYR A 119 -12.38 4.31 -9.58
N CYS A 120 -11.66 3.19 -9.61
CA CYS A 120 -12.28 1.87 -9.46
C CYS A 120 -12.95 1.69 -8.08
N MET A 121 -12.36 2.24 -7.01
CA MET A 121 -12.93 2.17 -5.66
C MET A 121 -14.21 3.01 -5.54
N GLU A 122 -14.25 4.22 -6.10
CA GLU A 122 -15.43 5.09 -6.09
C GLU A 122 -16.59 4.50 -6.92
N ASN A 123 -16.29 3.99 -8.12
CA ASN A 123 -17.31 3.44 -9.02
C ASN A 123 -17.76 2.02 -8.63
N SER A 124 -17.10 1.38 -7.67
CA SER A 124 -17.57 0.13 -7.07
C SER A 124 -18.77 0.32 -6.13
N GLN A 125 -19.06 1.56 -5.69
CA GLN A 125 -20.20 1.90 -4.83
C GLN A 125 -21.55 1.96 -5.58
N GLY A 126 -21.54 1.83 -6.92
CA GLY A 126 -22.74 1.86 -7.76
C GLY A 126 -23.29 0.50 -8.19
N TRP A 127 -22.73 -0.62 -7.72
CA TRP A 127 -23.10 -1.97 -8.17
C TRP A 127 -24.07 -2.68 -7.25
#